data_AF-A0ABC9SDS9-F1
#
_entry.id   AF-A0ABC9SDS9-F1
#
_cell.length_a   1.000
_cell.length_b   1.000
_cell.length_c   1.000
_cell.angle_alpha   90.00
_cell.angle_beta   90.00
_cell.angle_gamma   90.00
#
_symmetry.space_group_name_H-M   'P 1'
#
loop_
_entity.id
_entity.type
_entity.pdbx_description
1 polymer ?
#
loop_
_entity_poly.entity_id
_entity_poly.type
_entity_poly.pdbx_seq_one_letter_code
_entity_poly.pdbx_strand_id
1 'polypeptide(L)'
;MRQFEEVDAFESKNGRISFYSRILIPYIAFGMVKAALKSKIKSEHKKNVSGSEPIETFKLDKTNVTILGTAHISQKSIDEVQKIIRKEKPDMVCVELCNSRMRSLKENEHWKKLDIFKVFKERKMYLLLSSLILSAFQKKLGKGSIRPGDEMRMAIGEGEKIGARIVPIDREISTTLKRAWWNIGIFNRMFLLSALLTSLFVKEDVSEEKIEEMKSEDVLKDLFSQLPKRYESIKNVIIDERDSYLAQKIRDASKEGKKIFAVVGAGHLQGIMNHVWEERDISSLDHLPRKTALDRWKGLLIPGIFFGLILTVFYFGGRQQGQELVLRWILVKGGLAALGAIISLAHPLSVILAFLAAPVGNFNPIIKPGWVAALCESWLRKPLVEDFEKIAQDSEHWKGYWKNNVIRIFLVFMLPQIGSSIGTFIVTADLFRVLKGLM
;
A
#
# COMPACT_ATOMS: atom_id res chain seq x y z
N MET A 1 35.58 -44.50 17.47
CA MET A 1 36.62 -45.23 16.71
C MET A 1 36.37 -46.73 16.54
N ARG A 2 35.47 -47.39 17.30
CA ARG A 2 35.11 -48.81 17.08
C ARG A 2 33.86 -49.08 16.23
N GLN A 3 33.29 -48.05 15.58
CA GLN A 3 32.10 -48.19 14.70
C GLN A 3 32.40 -47.87 13.23
N PHE A 4 33.64 -47.54 12.89
CA PHE A 4 34.05 -47.27 11.51
C PHE A 4 34.74 -48.48 10.84
N GLU A 5 35.22 -49.46 11.61
CA GLU A 5 35.90 -50.65 11.07
C GLU A 5 34.95 -51.74 10.56
N GLU A 6 33.69 -51.77 10.99
CA GLU A 6 32.69 -52.75 10.52
C GLU A 6 32.04 -52.39 9.17
N VAL A 7 32.21 -51.16 8.70
CA VAL A 7 31.62 -50.71 7.42
C VAL A 7 32.56 -51.04 6.25
N ASP A 8 33.87 -50.95 6.46
CA ASP A 8 34.88 -51.25 5.43
C ASP A 8 35.02 -52.76 5.14
N ALA A 9 34.62 -53.63 6.09
CA ALA A 9 34.68 -55.08 5.92
C ALA A 9 33.59 -55.64 4.97
N PHE A 10 32.57 -54.84 4.63
CA PHE A 10 31.50 -55.25 3.71
C PHE A 10 31.73 -54.74 2.27
N GLU A 11 32.73 -53.88 2.04
CA GLU A 11 32.95 -53.21 0.75
C GLU A 11 33.88 -53.95 -0.23
N SER A 12 34.48 -55.09 0.13
CA SER A 12 35.43 -55.78 -0.78
C SER A 12 34.83 -56.87 -1.66
N LYS A 13 33.53 -57.19 -1.56
CA LYS A 13 32.97 -58.39 -2.24
C LYS A 13 31.87 -58.23 -3.28
N ASN A 14 31.39 -57.03 -3.61
CA ASN A 14 30.48 -56.89 -4.75
C ASN A 14 30.59 -55.50 -5.39
N GLY A 15 31.36 -55.43 -6.48
CA GLY A 15 31.42 -54.26 -7.34
C GLY A 15 30.07 -53.99 -7.99
N ARG A 16 29.37 -52.95 -7.52
CA ARG A 16 28.41 -52.11 -8.25
C ARG A 16 27.97 -50.96 -7.34
N ILE A 17 28.68 -49.84 -7.44
CA ILE A 17 28.30 -48.59 -6.77
C ILE A 17 27.11 -47.99 -7.54
N SER A 18 25.92 -48.06 -6.93
CA SER A 18 24.72 -47.36 -7.42
C SER A 18 24.87 -45.86 -7.14
N PHE A 19 24.65 -45.05 -8.17
CA PHE A 19 24.62 -43.58 -8.17
C PHE A 19 23.79 -42.97 -7.02
N TYR A 20 22.87 -43.74 -6.43
CA TYR A 20 22.02 -43.33 -5.31
C TYR A 20 22.76 -43.17 -3.97
N SER A 21 23.82 -43.93 -3.68
CA SER A 21 24.50 -43.84 -2.37
C SER A 21 25.34 -42.56 -2.20
N ARG A 22 25.91 -42.03 -3.29
CA ARG A 22 26.69 -40.78 -3.26
C ARG A 22 25.88 -39.51 -3.06
N ILE A 23 24.57 -39.54 -3.36
CA ILE A 23 23.70 -38.35 -3.27
C ILE A 23 22.84 -38.39 -2.00
N LEU A 24 22.35 -39.56 -1.59
CA LEU A 24 21.43 -39.67 -0.44
C LEU A 24 22.14 -39.52 0.92
N ILE A 25 23.35 -40.07 1.06
CA ILE A 25 24.09 -40.05 2.33
C ILE A 25 24.40 -38.62 2.81
N PRO A 26 24.90 -37.69 1.97
CA PRO A 26 25.09 -36.31 2.40
C PRO A 26 23.76 -35.57 2.70
N TYR A 27 22.66 -35.90 2.02
CA TYR A 27 21.35 -35.29 2.29
C TYR A 27 20.75 -35.74 3.62
N ILE A 28 20.87 -37.02 3.97
CA ILE A 28 20.40 -37.56 5.25
C ILE A 28 21.30 -37.04 6.38
N ALA A 29 22.61 -36.97 6.18
CA ALA A 29 23.54 -36.37 7.13
C ALA A 29 23.24 -34.88 7.37
N PHE A 30 22.94 -34.12 6.31
CA PHE A 30 22.53 -32.71 6.41
C PHE A 30 21.19 -32.54 7.15
N GLY A 31 20.22 -33.43 6.88
CA GLY A 31 18.94 -33.47 7.59
C GLY A 31 19.07 -33.78 9.08
N MET A 32 19.94 -34.72 9.45
CA MET A 32 20.21 -35.07 10.85
C MET A 32 20.99 -33.97 11.58
N VAL A 33 21.93 -33.29 10.91
CA VAL A 33 22.64 -32.12 11.48
C VAL A 33 21.67 -30.95 11.69
N LYS A 34 20.74 -30.71 10.77
CA LYS A 34 19.69 -29.68 10.93
C LYS A 34 18.74 -30.01 12.08
N ALA A 35 18.38 -31.28 12.25
CA ALA A 35 17.57 -31.75 13.38
C ALA A 35 18.32 -31.67 14.72
N ALA A 36 19.62 -31.97 14.74
CA ALA A 36 20.47 -31.88 15.92
C ALA A 36 20.79 -30.42 16.33
N LEU A 37 20.91 -29.50 15.36
CA LEU A 37 20.98 -28.05 15.61
C LEU A 37 19.66 -27.51 16.16
N LYS A 38 18.52 -28.02 15.66
CA LYS A 38 17.18 -27.68 16.15
C LYS A 38 16.93 -28.17 17.58
N SER A 39 17.56 -29.28 18.00
CA SER A 39 17.43 -29.81 19.36
C SER A 39 18.39 -29.18 20.38
N LYS A 40 19.53 -28.63 19.92
CA LYS A 40 20.51 -27.93 20.79
C LYS A 40 20.13 -26.47 21.12
N ILE A 41 19.22 -25.86 20.36
CA ILE A 41 18.64 -24.54 20.65
C ILE A 41 17.28 -24.77 21.31
N LYS A 42 17.29 -25.13 22.59
CA LYS A 42 16.07 -25.22 23.39
C LYS A 42 15.66 -23.79 23.74
N SER A 43 14.80 -23.19 22.90
CA SER A 43 14.07 -21.98 23.26
C SER A 43 13.27 -22.29 24.53
N GLU A 44 13.52 -21.56 25.62
CA GLU A 44 12.61 -21.54 26.76
C GLU A 44 11.31 -20.86 26.33
N HIS A 45 10.42 -21.62 25.69
CA HIS A 45 9.03 -21.22 25.48
C HIS A 45 8.33 -21.17 26.83
N LYS A 46 8.28 -19.99 27.44
CA LYS A 46 7.37 -19.72 28.55
C LYS A 46 5.96 -19.65 27.96
N LYS A 47 5.15 -20.69 28.19
CA LYS A 47 3.73 -20.73 27.82
C LYS A 47 3.02 -19.48 28.37
N ASN A 48 2.28 -18.80 27.50
CA ASN A 48 1.41 -17.67 27.81
C ASN A 48 0.48 -17.96 28.99
N VAL A 49 0.42 -17.03 29.94
CA VAL A 49 -0.67 -16.92 30.91
C VAL A 49 -1.87 -16.34 30.13
N SER A 50 -3.04 -16.96 30.22
CA SER A 50 -4.21 -16.52 29.45
C SER A 50 -4.50 -15.04 29.73
N GLY A 51 -4.53 -14.25 28.66
CA GLY A 51 -4.81 -12.82 28.70
C GLY A 51 -3.60 -11.88 28.64
N SER A 52 -2.34 -12.33 28.76
CA SER A 52 -1.19 -11.44 28.53
C SER A 52 -0.92 -11.23 27.03
N GLU A 53 -0.51 -10.02 26.63
CA GLU A 53 -0.04 -9.74 25.26
C GLU A 53 1.11 -10.71 24.89
N PRO A 54 1.17 -11.21 23.65
CA PRO A 54 2.13 -12.24 23.27
C PRO A 54 3.56 -11.67 23.26
N ILE A 55 4.46 -12.31 24.02
CA ILE A 55 5.86 -11.89 24.17
C ILE A 55 6.78 -13.06 23.83
N GLU A 56 7.73 -12.81 22.94
CA GLU A 56 8.79 -13.75 22.60
C GLU A 56 10.14 -13.19 23.04
N THR A 57 10.97 -14.03 23.66
CA THR A 57 12.34 -13.66 24.05
C THR A 57 13.31 -14.72 23.57
N PHE A 58 14.33 -14.28 22.85
CA PHE A 58 15.33 -15.16 22.26
C PHE A 58 16.68 -14.46 22.15
N LYS A 59 17.70 -15.22 21.76
CA LYS A 59 19.06 -14.72 21.62
C LYS A 59 19.52 -14.84 20.17
N LEU A 60 19.93 -13.73 19.58
CA LEU A 60 20.63 -13.68 18.30
C LEU A 60 22.10 -13.44 18.57
N ASP A 61 22.93 -14.45 18.35
CA ASP A 61 24.35 -14.45 18.68
C ASP A 61 24.63 -14.06 20.15
N LYS A 62 25.04 -12.80 20.39
CA LYS A 62 25.35 -12.24 21.70
C LYS A 62 24.26 -11.29 22.23
N THR A 63 23.21 -11.08 21.46
CA THR A 63 22.19 -10.05 21.70
C THR A 63 20.90 -10.68 22.20
N ASN A 64 20.38 -10.17 23.30
CA ASN A 64 19.08 -10.57 23.83
C ASN A 64 17.98 -9.74 23.17
N VAL A 65 17.03 -10.41 22.55
CA VAL A 65 15.92 -9.78 21.82
C VAL A 65 14.61 -10.18 22.48
N THR A 66 13.81 -9.18 22.86
CA THR A 66 12.43 -9.36 23.32
C THR A 66 11.50 -8.68 22.34
N ILE A 67 10.51 -9.40 21.82
CA ILE A 67 9.49 -8.89 20.92
C ILE A 67 8.14 -8.95 21.63
N LEU A 68 7.46 -7.82 21.71
CA LEU A 68 6.08 -7.71 22.18
C LEU A 68 5.15 -7.54 20.97
N GLY A 69 4.22 -8.48 20.80
CA GLY A 69 3.09 -8.33 19.91
C GLY A 69 2.00 -7.49 20.58
N THR A 70 1.55 -6.41 19.94
CA THR A 70 0.55 -5.49 20.46
C THR A 70 -0.74 -5.54 19.65
N ALA A 71 -1.88 -5.45 20.32
CA ALA A 71 -3.12 -5.01 19.68
C ALA A 71 -3.12 -3.46 19.65
N HIS A 72 -3.04 -2.87 18.45
CA HIS A 72 -2.81 -1.44 18.18
C HIS A 72 -3.82 -0.42 18.78
N ILE A 73 -4.73 -0.86 19.66
CA ILE A 73 -5.79 -0.04 20.29
C ILE A 73 -6.04 -0.53 21.73
N SER A 74 -5.05 -1.16 22.36
CA SER A 74 -5.17 -1.78 23.68
C SER A 74 -4.41 -0.98 24.74
N GLN A 75 -5.10 -0.52 25.79
CA GLN A 75 -4.43 0.10 26.95
C GLN A 75 -3.40 -0.86 27.56
N LYS A 76 -3.75 -2.15 27.56
CA LYS A 76 -2.90 -3.22 28.06
C LYS A 76 -1.58 -3.33 27.30
N SER A 77 -1.62 -3.16 25.97
CA SER A 77 -0.40 -3.09 25.15
C SER A 77 0.48 -1.92 25.56
N ILE A 78 -0.10 -0.74 25.82
CA ILE A 78 0.63 0.47 26.25
C ILE A 78 1.30 0.24 27.61
N ASP A 79 0.55 -0.31 28.56
CA ASP A 79 1.03 -0.56 29.92
C ASP A 79 2.17 -1.59 29.93
N GLU A 80 2.05 -2.66 29.13
CA GLU A 80 3.08 -3.70 29.04
C GLU A 80 4.35 -3.17 28.34
N VAL A 81 4.23 -2.34 27.30
CA VAL A 81 5.37 -1.62 26.70
C VAL A 81 6.13 -0.83 27.77
N GLN A 82 5.42 -0.02 28.55
CA GLN A 82 6.03 0.81 29.58
C GLN A 82 6.72 -0.03 30.65
N LYS A 83 6.07 -1.10 31.11
CA LYS A 83 6.58 -2.01 32.13
C LYS A 83 7.85 -2.73 31.66
N ILE A 84 7.87 -3.25 30.44
CA ILE A 84 9.04 -3.95 29.88
C ILE A 84 10.21 -2.98 29.73
N ILE A 85 10.01 -1.79 29.15
CA ILE A 85 11.11 -0.82 28.96
C ILE A 85 11.72 -0.40 30.30
N ARG A 86 10.90 -0.12 31.31
CA ARG A 86 11.37 0.29 32.64
C ARG A 86 12.13 -0.82 33.37
N LYS A 87 11.65 -2.06 33.25
CA LYS A 87 12.27 -3.22 33.90
C LYS A 87 13.54 -3.66 33.19
N GLU A 88 13.45 -3.83 31.87
CA GLU A 88 14.51 -4.44 31.09
C GLU A 88 15.58 -3.43 30.68
N LYS A 89 15.27 -2.12 30.59
CA LYS A 89 16.21 -1.05 30.17
C LYS A 89 17.01 -1.45 28.93
N PRO A 90 16.34 -1.70 27.79
CA PRO A 90 17.03 -2.08 26.55
C PRO A 90 17.93 -0.95 26.04
N ASP A 91 19.01 -1.30 25.34
CA ASP A 91 19.89 -0.33 24.67
C ASP A 91 19.25 0.21 23.38
N MET A 92 18.33 -0.57 22.81
CA MET A 92 17.64 -0.26 21.56
C MET A 92 16.16 -0.63 21.62
N VAL A 93 15.31 0.28 21.19
CA VAL A 93 13.86 0.07 21.05
C VAL A 93 13.49 0.09 19.57
N CYS A 94 13.07 -1.05 19.05
CA CYS A 94 12.60 -1.21 17.68
C CYS A 94 11.07 -1.03 17.62
N VAL A 95 10.58 -0.27 16.65
CA VAL A 95 9.14 -0.03 16.46
C VAL A 95 8.72 -0.38 15.03
N GLU A 96 7.57 -1.04 14.86
CA GLU A 96 6.96 -1.37 13.57
C GLU A 96 6.40 -0.12 12.85
N LEU A 97 7.31 0.80 12.56
CA LEU A 97 7.07 2.05 11.86
C LEU A 97 8.19 2.25 10.85
N CYS A 98 7.85 2.80 9.71
CA CYS A 98 8.82 3.36 8.80
C CYS A 98 9.24 4.76 9.28
N ASN A 99 10.36 5.26 8.75
CA ASN A 99 10.90 6.57 9.11
C ASN A 99 9.87 7.70 8.96
N SER A 100 9.03 7.59 7.95
CA SER A 100 8.01 8.58 7.64
C SER A 100 6.87 8.57 8.66
N ARG A 101 6.34 7.38 9.03
CA ARG A 101 5.34 7.23 10.09
C ARG A 101 5.87 7.59 11.48
N MET A 102 7.11 7.25 11.79
CA MET A 102 7.75 7.62 13.06
C MET A 102 7.85 9.15 13.22
N ARG A 103 8.20 9.87 12.14
CA ARG A 103 8.18 11.35 12.13
C ARG A 103 6.78 11.90 12.36
N SER A 104 5.77 11.37 11.66
CA SER A 104 4.37 11.78 11.87
C SER A 104 3.91 11.63 13.31
N LEU A 105 4.32 10.57 14.02
CA LEU A 105 3.89 10.36 15.41
C LEU A 105 4.51 11.37 16.39
N LYS A 106 5.63 11.99 16.01
CA LYS A 106 6.35 13.01 16.80
C LYS A 106 5.88 14.44 16.51
N GLU A 107 5.36 14.70 15.31
CA GLU A 107 4.96 16.05 14.87
C GLU A 107 3.48 16.35 15.25
N ASN A 108 3.24 17.48 15.94
CA ASN A 108 1.92 17.91 16.45
C ASN A 108 0.96 18.47 15.37
N GLU A 109 -0.35 18.55 15.69
CA GLU A 109 -1.51 18.89 14.83
C GLU A 109 -1.45 20.18 13.97
N HIS A 110 -0.40 21.01 14.09
CA HIS A 110 -0.23 22.25 13.32
C HIS A 110 -0.29 22.03 11.80
N TRP A 111 0.03 20.82 11.36
CA TRP A 111 0.15 20.48 9.95
C TRP A 111 -1.21 20.34 9.22
N LYS A 112 -2.34 20.20 9.95
CA LYS A 112 -3.69 20.08 9.35
C LYS A 112 -4.11 21.29 8.50
N LYS A 113 -3.51 22.45 8.77
CA LYS A 113 -3.75 23.71 8.03
C LYS A 113 -2.75 23.93 6.89
N LEU A 114 -1.84 22.99 6.64
CA LEU A 114 -0.90 23.10 5.54
C LEU A 114 -1.61 22.87 4.21
N ASP A 115 -1.26 23.71 3.24
CA ASP A 115 -1.58 23.52 1.83
C ASP A 115 -0.88 22.25 1.32
N ILE A 116 -1.63 21.40 0.62
CA ILE A 116 -1.10 20.16 0.05
C ILE A 116 0.12 20.40 -0.84
N PHE A 117 0.19 21.52 -1.57
CA PHE A 117 1.32 21.84 -2.42
C PHE A 117 2.61 22.02 -1.61
N LYS A 118 2.52 22.62 -0.42
CA LYS A 118 3.66 22.71 0.49
C LYS A 118 4.04 21.33 1.02
N VAL A 119 3.05 20.50 1.36
CA VAL A 119 3.29 19.11 1.79
C VAL A 119 4.03 18.31 0.70
N PHE A 120 3.61 18.43 -0.56
CA PHE A 120 4.31 17.80 -1.70
C PHE A 120 5.71 18.37 -1.90
N LYS A 121 5.85 19.70 -1.92
CA LYS A 121 7.13 20.40 -2.18
C LYS A 121 8.18 20.09 -1.09
N GLU A 122 7.75 20.04 0.17
CA GLU A 122 8.60 19.75 1.32
C GLU A 122 8.79 18.25 1.55
N ARG A 123 8.28 17.39 0.67
CA ARG A 123 8.33 15.92 0.77
C ARG A 123 7.70 15.38 2.07
N LYS A 124 6.72 16.10 2.61
CA LYS A 124 6.00 15.79 3.86
C LYS A 124 4.75 14.94 3.64
N MET A 125 4.68 14.17 2.55
CA MET A 125 3.51 13.33 2.21
C MET A 125 3.12 12.33 3.28
N TYR A 126 4.08 11.94 4.11
CA TYR A 126 3.89 11.07 5.25
C TYR A 126 2.95 11.67 6.30
N LEU A 127 2.96 13.01 6.46
CA LEU A 127 2.03 13.71 7.33
C LEU A 127 0.61 13.50 6.85
N LEU A 128 0.27 13.86 5.61
CA LEU A 128 -1.06 13.64 5.03
C LEU A 128 -1.57 12.20 5.21
N LEU A 129 -0.74 11.22 4.84
CA LEU A 129 -1.13 9.83 4.97
C LEU A 129 -1.40 9.45 6.43
N SER A 130 -0.62 9.97 7.37
CA SER A 130 -0.83 9.72 8.79
C SER A 130 -2.11 10.32 9.35
N SER A 131 -2.55 11.54 8.94
CA SER A 131 -3.88 11.99 9.38
C SER A 131 -4.98 11.17 8.77
N LEU A 132 -4.90 10.83 7.50
CA LEU A 132 -5.98 10.09 6.85
C LEU A 132 -6.20 8.75 7.54
N ILE A 133 -5.11 8.05 7.86
CA ILE A 133 -5.15 6.83 8.65
C ILE A 133 -5.74 7.10 10.04
N LEU A 134 -5.22 8.10 10.76
CA LEU A 134 -5.67 8.43 12.11
C LEU A 134 -7.16 8.81 12.15
N SER A 135 -7.62 9.69 11.26
CA SER A 135 -9.00 10.13 11.14
C SER A 135 -9.94 8.98 10.75
N ALA A 136 -9.52 8.09 9.85
CA ALA A 136 -10.30 6.91 9.49
C ALA A 136 -10.48 5.96 10.69
N PHE A 137 -9.42 5.73 11.47
CA PHE A 137 -9.51 4.91 12.68
C PHE A 137 -10.29 5.58 13.80
N GLN A 138 -10.09 6.88 14.04
CA GLN A 138 -10.88 7.66 15.01
C GLN A 138 -12.37 7.60 14.68
N LYS A 139 -12.74 7.63 13.39
CA LYS A 139 -14.13 7.46 12.95
C LYS A 139 -14.66 6.04 13.22
N LYS A 140 -13.84 4.99 13.01
CA LYS A 140 -14.24 3.59 13.20
C LYS A 140 -14.32 3.15 14.66
N LEU A 141 -13.52 3.74 15.55
CA LEU A 141 -13.37 3.32 16.96
C LEU A 141 -14.13 4.22 17.95
N GLY A 142 -14.75 5.29 17.48
CA GLY A 142 -15.41 6.29 18.33
C GLY A 142 -14.42 7.17 19.10
N LYS A 143 -14.93 8.03 19.99
CA LYS A 143 -14.13 8.94 20.85
C LYS A 143 -13.47 8.19 22.02
N GLY A 144 -12.81 7.06 21.74
CA GLY A 144 -11.96 6.41 22.73
C GLY A 144 -10.74 7.29 23.08
N SER A 145 -10.23 7.14 24.30
CA SER A 145 -9.04 7.86 24.77
C SER A 145 -7.74 7.39 24.11
N ILE A 146 -7.74 6.18 23.54
CA ILE A 146 -6.57 5.52 22.95
C ILE A 146 -6.62 5.65 21.44
N ARG A 147 -5.58 6.27 20.88
CA ARG A 147 -5.41 6.44 19.44
C ARG A 147 -4.57 5.26 18.90
N PRO A 148 -4.83 4.79 17.67
CA PRO A 148 -3.98 3.80 17.06
C PRO A 148 -2.52 4.26 16.96
N GLY A 149 -1.59 3.40 17.36
CA GLY A 149 -0.16 3.74 17.40
C GLY A 149 0.28 4.38 18.72
N ASP A 150 -0.60 4.50 19.72
CA ASP A 150 -0.23 4.96 21.06
C ASP A 150 0.77 4.03 21.74
N GLU A 151 0.69 2.72 21.48
CA GLU A 151 1.68 1.73 21.93
C GLU A 151 3.08 2.02 21.37
N MET A 152 3.15 2.39 20.08
CA MET A 152 4.41 2.77 19.45
C MET A 152 4.91 4.12 19.96
N ARG A 153 4.02 5.09 20.20
CA ARG A 153 4.40 6.39 20.79
C ARG A 153 4.92 6.20 22.21
N MET A 154 4.30 5.31 23.00
CA MET A 154 4.77 4.95 24.34
C MET A 154 6.16 4.31 24.27
N ALA A 155 6.39 3.38 23.34
CA ALA A 155 7.68 2.73 23.16
C ALA A 155 8.79 3.74 22.84
N ILE A 156 8.52 4.67 21.91
CA ILE A 156 9.43 5.76 21.54
C ILE A 156 9.71 6.64 22.77
N GLY A 157 8.66 7.11 23.45
CA GLY A 157 8.80 8.05 24.57
C GLY A 157 9.51 7.46 25.77
N GLU A 158 9.20 6.23 26.18
CA GLU A 158 9.90 5.57 27.30
C GLU A 158 11.32 5.15 26.91
N GLY A 159 11.56 4.74 25.66
CA GLY A 159 12.89 4.44 25.15
C GLY A 159 13.81 5.67 25.18
N GLU A 160 13.30 6.83 24.74
CA GLU A 160 14.05 8.10 24.78
C GLU A 160 14.38 8.54 26.22
N LYS A 161 13.46 8.34 27.18
CA LYS A 161 13.71 8.65 28.61
C LYS A 161 14.86 7.86 29.22
N ILE A 162 15.07 6.61 28.78
CA ILE A 162 16.17 5.77 29.27
C ILE A 162 17.44 5.89 28.42
N GLY A 163 17.43 6.74 27.38
CA GLY A 163 18.56 6.92 26.46
C GLY A 163 18.74 5.78 25.46
N ALA A 164 17.72 4.94 25.25
CA ALA A 164 17.76 3.87 24.26
C ALA A 164 17.70 4.42 22.84
N ARG A 165 18.41 3.78 21.90
CA ARG A 165 18.32 4.14 20.48
C ARG A 165 16.99 3.66 19.90
N ILE A 166 16.20 4.58 19.34
CA ILE A 166 14.95 4.25 18.66
C ILE A 166 15.22 3.85 17.21
N VAL A 167 14.77 2.66 16.80
CA VAL A 167 15.00 2.12 15.46
C VAL A 167 13.67 1.79 14.76
N PRO A 168 13.32 2.49 13.68
CA PRO A 168 12.19 2.12 12.83
C PRO A 168 12.55 0.87 12.02
N ILE A 169 11.76 -0.20 12.15
CA ILE A 169 12.04 -1.49 11.51
C ILE A 169 11.14 -1.81 10.31
N ASP A 170 10.25 -0.92 9.91
CA ASP A 170 9.30 -1.18 8.81
C ASP A 170 9.66 -0.47 7.49
N ARG A 171 9.13 -1.01 6.40
CA ARG A 171 9.21 -0.51 5.02
C ARG A 171 8.30 0.71 4.84
N GLU A 172 8.68 1.62 3.94
CA GLU A 172 7.80 2.72 3.56
C GLU A 172 6.45 2.20 3.05
N ILE A 173 5.37 2.63 3.70
CA ILE A 173 4.01 2.16 3.43
C ILE A 173 3.61 2.40 1.96
N SER A 174 4.12 3.50 1.37
CA SER A 174 3.90 3.81 -0.04
C SER A 174 4.53 2.78 -0.98
N THR A 175 5.68 2.20 -0.60
CA THR A 175 6.33 1.11 -1.33
C THR A 175 5.53 -0.18 -1.17
N THR A 176 5.13 -0.53 0.05
CA THR A 176 4.26 -1.69 0.33
C THR A 176 2.99 -1.67 -0.50
N LEU A 177 2.25 -0.55 -0.48
CA LEU A 177 0.98 -0.40 -1.21
C LEU A 177 1.18 -0.45 -2.74
N LYS A 178 2.23 0.19 -3.26
CA LYS A 178 2.53 0.14 -4.71
C LYS A 178 2.89 -1.27 -5.17
N ARG A 179 3.70 -2.00 -4.39
CA ARG A 179 4.05 -3.39 -4.68
C ARG A 179 2.81 -4.29 -4.67
N ALA A 180 1.96 -4.14 -3.64
CA ALA A 180 0.70 -4.87 -3.55
C ALA A 180 -0.16 -4.57 -4.79
N TRP A 181 -0.28 -3.30 -5.20
CA TRP A 181 -1.04 -2.91 -6.38
C TRP A 181 -0.48 -3.49 -7.69
N TRP A 182 0.85 -3.49 -7.85
CA TRP A 182 1.51 -3.98 -9.05
C TRP A 182 1.37 -5.49 -9.24
N ASN A 183 1.38 -6.25 -8.16
CA ASN A 183 1.28 -7.71 -8.19
C ASN A 183 -0.16 -8.22 -8.46
N ILE A 184 -1.14 -7.32 -8.54
CA ILE A 184 -2.53 -7.65 -8.85
C ILE A 184 -2.75 -7.61 -10.37
N GLY A 185 -3.37 -8.65 -10.93
CA GLY A 185 -3.81 -8.69 -12.33
C GLY A 185 -4.92 -7.68 -12.66
N ILE A 186 -5.07 -7.30 -13.94
CA ILE A 186 -5.98 -6.23 -14.39
C ILE A 186 -7.42 -6.44 -13.92
N PHE A 187 -7.96 -7.67 -14.03
CA PHE A 187 -9.32 -8.00 -13.58
C PHE A 187 -9.51 -7.84 -12.07
N ASN A 188 -8.53 -8.29 -11.27
CA ASN A 188 -8.57 -8.13 -9.82
C ASN A 188 -8.46 -6.65 -9.41
N ARG A 189 -7.70 -5.83 -10.16
CA ARG A 189 -7.66 -4.37 -9.93
C ARG A 189 -9.02 -3.73 -10.19
N MET A 190 -9.69 -4.10 -11.28
CA MET A 190 -11.04 -3.60 -11.59
C MET A 190 -12.04 -4.00 -10.50
N PHE A 191 -11.99 -5.25 -10.03
CA PHE A 191 -12.85 -5.73 -8.95
C PHE A 191 -12.60 -5.01 -7.62
N LEU A 192 -11.33 -4.80 -7.23
CA LEU A 192 -11.00 -4.05 -6.02
C LEU A 192 -11.44 -2.59 -6.12
N LEU A 193 -11.28 -1.96 -7.28
CA LEU A 193 -11.80 -0.61 -7.52
C LEU A 193 -13.33 -0.59 -7.42
N SER A 194 -14.03 -1.59 -7.97
CA SER A 194 -15.48 -1.66 -7.82
C SER A 194 -15.89 -1.89 -6.37
N ALA A 195 -15.19 -2.75 -5.62
CA ALA A 195 -15.48 -3.00 -4.22
C ALA A 195 -15.26 -1.74 -3.35
N LEU A 196 -14.16 -1.01 -3.59
CA LEU A 196 -13.87 0.28 -2.94
C LEU A 196 -14.92 1.34 -3.28
N LEU A 197 -15.34 1.43 -4.54
CA LEU A 197 -16.40 2.36 -4.94
C LEU A 197 -17.71 1.97 -4.26
N THR A 198 -18.09 0.70 -4.30
CA THR A 198 -19.27 0.18 -3.60
C THR A 198 -19.22 0.48 -2.11
N SER A 199 -18.07 0.32 -1.45
CA SER A 199 -17.95 0.63 -0.01
C SER A 199 -18.07 2.12 0.32
N LEU A 200 -17.87 3.01 -0.65
CA LEU A 200 -18.14 4.44 -0.49
C LEU A 200 -19.64 4.77 -0.67
N PHE A 201 -20.40 3.90 -1.33
CA PHE A 201 -21.84 4.06 -1.59
C PHE A 201 -22.71 3.21 -0.66
N VAL A 202 -22.18 2.16 -0.05
CA VAL A 202 -22.88 1.23 0.82
C VAL A 202 -22.30 1.34 2.23
N LYS A 203 -23.12 1.80 3.17
CA LYS A 203 -22.77 1.85 4.59
C LYS A 203 -23.00 0.46 5.18
N GLU A 204 -21.93 -0.28 5.45
CA GLU A 204 -22.01 -1.46 6.30
C GLU A 204 -21.97 -1.01 7.76
N ASP A 205 -23.10 -1.10 8.46
CA ASP A 205 -23.13 -0.94 9.91
C ASP A 205 -22.46 -2.17 10.54
N VAL A 206 -21.21 -2.01 10.98
CA VAL A 206 -20.49 -3.07 11.68
C VAL A 206 -20.95 -3.05 13.14
N SER A 207 -21.76 -4.03 13.54
CA SER A 207 -22.19 -4.17 14.93
C SER A 207 -21.00 -4.48 15.86
N GLU A 208 -21.07 -4.04 17.10
CA GLU A 208 -20.03 -4.27 18.12
C GLU A 208 -19.76 -5.77 18.33
N GLU A 209 -20.78 -6.63 18.22
CA GLU A 209 -20.61 -8.09 18.29
C GLU A 209 -19.70 -8.62 17.19
N LYS A 210 -19.79 -8.05 15.97
CA LYS A 210 -18.97 -8.46 14.83
C LYS A 210 -17.52 -7.98 14.96
N ILE A 211 -17.30 -6.87 15.66
CA ILE A 211 -15.95 -6.37 15.99
C ILE A 211 -15.30 -7.27 17.04
N GLU A 212 -16.05 -7.76 18.03
CA GLU A 212 -15.54 -8.63 19.08
C GLU A 212 -15.22 -10.04 18.55
N GLU A 213 -16.06 -10.57 17.67
CA GLU A 213 -15.83 -11.84 16.98
C GLU A 213 -14.54 -11.81 16.14
N MET A 214 -14.25 -10.67 15.47
CA MET A 214 -13.03 -10.43 14.70
C MET A 214 -11.74 -10.30 15.55
N LYS A 215 -11.83 -10.16 16.87
CA LYS A 215 -10.64 -10.08 17.76
C LYS A 215 -10.08 -11.45 18.13
N SER A 216 -10.83 -12.52 17.92
CA SER A 216 -10.33 -13.86 18.21
C SER A 216 -9.23 -14.25 17.21
N GLU A 217 -8.09 -14.72 17.72
CA GLU A 217 -6.96 -15.17 16.89
C GLU A 217 -7.40 -16.26 15.89
N ASP A 218 -8.38 -17.06 16.27
CA ASP A 218 -8.94 -18.16 15.47
C ASP A 218 -9.81 -17.66 14.30
N VAL A 219 -10.63 -16.62 14.47
CA VAL A 219 -11.43 -16.04 13.36
C VAL A 219 -10.54 -15.29 12.37
N LEU A 220 -9.53 -14.55 12.84
CA LEU A 220 -8.57 -13.91 11.94
C LEU A 220 -7.83 -14.95 11.10
N LYS A 221 -7.34 -16.02 11.75
CA LYS A 221 -6.64 -17.11 11.08
C LYS A 221 -7.54 -17.86 10.09
N ASP A 222 -8.82 -18.06 10.41
CA ASP A 222 -9.82 -18.67 9.53
C ASP A 222 -10.17 -17.76 8.34
N LEU A 223 -10.32 -16.45 8.56
CA LEU A 223 -10.51 -15.47 7.48
C LEU A 223 -9.32 -15.45 6.52
N PHE A 224 -8.09 -15.54 7.06
CA PHE A 224 -6.85 -15.60 6.28
C PHE A 224 -6.63 -16.95 5.58
N SER A 225 -7.16 -18.05 6.12
CA SER A 225 -7.07 -19.40 5.53
C SER A 225 -8.08 -19.57 4.38
N GLN A 226 -9.22 -18.88 4.48
CA GLN A 226 -10.28 -18.86 3.47
C GLN A 226 -10.08 -17.79 2.39
N LEU A 227 -9.03 -16.96 2.48
CA LEU A 227 -8.74 -15.96 1.46
C LEU A 227 -8.64 -16.65 0.08
N PRO A 228 -9.54 -16.31 -0.87
CA PRO A 228 -9.47 -16.91 -2.19
C PRO A 228 -8.10 -16.71 -2.81
N LYS A 229 -7.56 -17.68 -3.57
CA LYS A 229 -6.24 -17.63 -4.25
C LYS A 229 -5.91 -16.29 -4.93
N ARG A 230 -6.94 -15.56 -5.38
CA ARG A 230 -6.81 -14.22 -5.98
C ARG A 230 -6.21 -13.16 -5.03
N TYR A 231 -6.32 -13.34 -3.71
CA TYR A 231 -5.76 -12.44 -2.69
C TYR A 231 -4.40 -12.89 -2.15
N GLU A 232 -3.93 -14.07 -2.54
CA GLU A 232 -2.63 -14.62 -2.13
C GLU A 232 -1.50 -13.66 -2.54
N SER A 233 -1.57 -13.09 -3.75
CA SER A 233 -0.63 -12.04 -4.20
C SER A 233 -0.58 -10.80 -3.29
N ILE A 234 -1.70 -10.41 -2.69
CA ILE A 234 -1.79 -9.25 -1.80
C ILE A 234 -1.29 -9.62 -0.40
N LYS A 235 -1.73 -10.77 0.10
CA LYS A 235 -1.28 -11.35 1.37
C LYS A 235 0.25 -11.47 1.38
N ASN A 236 0.83 -12.03 0.32
CA ASN A 236 2.27 -12.21 0.20
C ASN A 236 3.02 -10.88 0.35
N VAL A 237 2.51 -9.78 -0.21
CA VAL A 237 3.20 -8.48 -0.14
C VAL A 237 2.95 -7.76 1.20
N ILE A 238 1.73 -7.78 1.71
CA ILE A 238 1.34 -7.03 2.91
C ILE A 238 1.79 -7.74 4.19
N ILE A 239 1.83 -9.07 4.19
CA ILE A 239 2.15 -9.90 5.34
C ILE A 239 3.52 -10.57 5.12
N ASP A 240 3.65 -11.55 4.23
CA ASP A 240 4.84 -12.41 4.20
C ASP A 240 6.16 -11.67 3.86
N GLU A 241 6.14 -10.77 2.85
CA GLU A 241 7.27 -9.88 2.53
C GLU A 241 7.57 -8.93 3.69
N ARG A 242 6.52 -8.46 4.38
CA ARG A 242 6.64 -7.50 5.49
C ARG A 242 7.24 -8.19 6.72
N ASP A 243 6.82 -9.40 7.04
CA ASP A 243 7.38 -10.23 8.11
C ASP A 243 8.86 -10.50 7.88
N SER A 244 9.22 -10.86 6.64
CA SER A 244 10.62 -11.04 6.24
C SER A 244 11.43 -9.75 6.42
N TYR A 245 10.84 -8.59 6.06
CA TYR A 245 11.49 -7.29 6.20
C TYR A 245 11.69 -6.90 7.68
N LEU A 246 10.66 -7.06 8.51
CA LEU A 246 10.70 -6.77 9.94
C LEU A 246 11.73 -7.66 10.65
N ALA A 247 11.71 -8.96 10.36
CA ALA A 247 12.66 -9.92 10.90
C ALA A 247 14.11 -9.57 10.54
N GLN A 248 14.35 -9.22 9.27
CA GLN A 248 15.67 -8.80 8.79
C GLN A 248 16.14 -7.53 9.51
N LYS A 249 15.27 -6.52 9.67
CA LYS A 249 15.62 -5.26 10.36
C LYS A 249 15.90 -5.46 11.85
N ILE A 250 15.18 -6.37 12.52
CA ILE A 250 15.48 -6.74 13.92
C ILE A 250 16.86 -7.40 14.02
N ARG A 251 17.22 -8.25 13.05
CA ARG A 251 18.55 -8.89 13.03
C ARG A 251 19.67 -7.91 12.68
N ASP A 252 19.42 -6.92 11.82
CA ASP A 252 20.39 -5.86 11.56
C ASP A 252 20.59 -4.99 12.82
N ALA A 253 19.51 -4.67 13.53
CA ALA A 253 19.57 -4.01 14.83
C ALA A 253 20.37 -4.82 15.87
N SER A 254 20.26 -6.16 15.85
CA SER A 254 21.00 -7.04 16.77
C SER A 254 22.51 -7.07 16.56
N LYS A 255 22.99 -6.61 15.40
CA LYS A 255 24.44 -6.44 15.15
C LYS A 255 25.02 -5.26 15.92
N GLU A 256 24.20 -4.29 16.31
CA GLU A 256 24.63 -3.04 16.96
C GLU A 256 24.25 -2.97 18.46
N GLY A 257 23.11 -3.54 18.86
CA GLY A 257 22.61 -3.53 20.25
C GLY A 257 22.94 -4.81 21.03
N LYS A 258 22.99 -4.74 22.37
CA LYS A 258 23.16 -5.91 23.25
C LYS A 258 21.83 -6.38 23.85
N LYS A 259 20.94 -5.45 24.15
CA LYS A 259 19.58 -5.70 24.63
C LYS A 259 18.58 -4.93 23.80
N ILE A 260 17.75 -5.66 23.05
CA ILE A 260 16.78 -5.10 22.11
C ILE A 260 15.38 -5.41 22.58
N PHE A 261 14.52 -4.39 22.54
CA PHE A 261 13.09 -4.55 22.70
C PHE A 261 12.38 -4.10 21.43
N ALA A 262 11.60 -4.99 20.80
CA ALA A 262 10.83 -4.68 19.59
C ALA A 262 9.33 -4.68 19.90
N VAL A 263 8.63 -3.64 19.44
CA VAL A 263 7.18 -3.51 19.52
C VAL A 263 6.60 -3.65 18.12
N VAL A 264 5.80 -4.68 17.92
CA VAL A 264 5.20 -5.05 16.62
C VAL A 264 3.71 -5.37 16.81
N GLY A 265 2.92 -5.30 15.75
CA GLY A 265 1.55 -5.79 15.75
C GLY A 265 1.52 -7.31 15.97
N ALA A 266 0.59 -7.78 16.79
CA ALA A 266 0.49 -9.20 17.16
C ALA A 266 0.43 -10.14 15.94
N GLY A 267 -0.22 -9.71 14.85
CA GLY A 267 -0.32 -10.48 13.61
C GLY A 267 1.01 -10.75 12.89
N HIS A 268 2.06 -9.96 13.16
CA HIS A 268 3.39 -10.12 12.55
C HIS A 268 4.34 -10.96 13.41
N LEU A 269 4.02 -11.19 14.70
CA LEU A 269 4.92 -11.84 15.64
C LEU A 269 5.36 -13.23 15.17
N GLN A 270 4.41 -14.10 14.80
CA GLN A 270 4.72 -15.46 14.35
C GLN A 270 5.53 -15.47 13.05
N GLY A 271 5.21 -14.59 12.09
CA GLY A 271 5.93 -14.49 10.83
C GLY A 271 7.36 -14.02 11.02
N ILE A 272 7.58 -13.03 11.91
CA ILE A 272 8.92 -12.59 12.31
C ILE A 272 9.70 -13.76 12.92
N MET A 273 9.10 -14.49 13.86
CA MET A 273 9.77 -15.63 14.51
C MET A 273 10.15 -16.74 13.53
N ASN A 274 9.44 -16.88 12.40
CA ASN A 274 9.79 -17.85 11.36
C ASN A 274 10.97 -17.39 10.50
N HIS A 275 11.22 -16.08 10.39
CA HIS A 275 12.21 -15.51 9.46
C HIS A 275 13.45 -14.93 10.14
N VAL A 276 13.39 -14.61 11.44
CA VAL A 276 14.46 -13.90 12.16
C VAL A 276 15.76 -14.70 12.26
N TRP A 277 15.70 -16.02 12.09
CA TRP A 277 16.84 -16.93 12.19
C TRP A 277 17.73 -16.99 10.93
N GLU A 278 17.23 -16.55 9.78
CA GLU A 278 17.93 -16.68 8.50
C GLU A 278 18.20 -15.31 7.87
N GLU A 279 19.42 -15.12 7.35
CA GLU A 279 19.77 -13.90 6.64
C GLU A 279 19.14 -13.82 5.25
N ARG A 280 18.46 -12.69 4.97
CA ARG A 280 17.78 -12.43 3.72
C ARG A 280 18.15 -11.07 3.16
N ASP A 281 18.36 -11.02 1.85
CA ASP A 281 18.48 -9.76 1.15
C ASP A 281 17.10 -9.13 0.95
N ILE A 282 16.88 -7.99 1.60
CA ILE A 282 15.64 -7.20 1.52
C ILE A 282 15.73 -6.01 0.57
N SER A 283 16.89 -5.77 -0.07
CA SER A 283 17.11 -4.60 -0.94
C SER A 283 16.11 -4.53 -2.11
N SER A 284 15.75 -5.69 -2.66
CA SER A 284 14.75 -5.82 -3.73
C SER A 284 13.33 -5.42 -3.30
N LEU A 285 13.04 -5.42 -1.99
CA LEU A 285 11.74 -5.07 -1.43
C LEU A 285 11.54 -3.56 -1.30
N ASP A 286 12.62 -2.78 -1.37
CA ASP A 286 12.60 -1.31 -1.32
C ASP A 286 12.35 -0.65 -2.68
N HIS A 287 12.46 -1.43 -3.77
CA HIS A 287 12.33 -0.93 -5.14
C HIS A 287 11.07 -1.43 -5.84
N LEU A 288 10.61 -0.62 -6.80
CA LEU A 288 9.49 -0.96 -7.68
C LEU A 288 9.99 -1.67 -8.94
N PRO A 289 9.24 -2.65 -9.48
CA PRO A 289 9.60 -3.29 -10.73
C PRO A 289 9.63 -2.28 -11.88
N ARG A 290 10.62 -2.42 -12.78
CA ARG A 290 10.82 -1.50 -13.92
C ARG A 290 9.67 -1.66 -14.93
N LYS A 291 9.17 -0.53 -15.45
CA LYS A 291 8.20 -0.51 -16.55
C LYS A 291 8.83 -1.12 -17.82
N THR A 292 8.06 -1.86 -18.59
CA THR A 292 8.55 -2.49 -19.82
C THR A 292 8.57 -1.49 -20.99
N ALA A 293 9.34 -1.77 -22.04
CA ALA A 293 9.36 -0.94 -23.24
C ALA A 293 7.98 -0.85 -23.92
N LEU A 294 7.19 -1.93 -23.86
CA LEU A 294 5.81 -1.98 -24.38
C LEU A 294 4.87 -0.99 -23.68
N ASP A 295 5.11 -0.68 -22.40
CA ASP A 295 4.33 0.31 -21.66
C ASP A 295 4.56 1.75 -22.17
N ARG A 296 5.65 2.00 -22.90
CA ARG A 296 5.99 3.31 -23.48
C ARG A 296 5.24 3.57 -24.78
N TRP A 297 5.05 2.55 -25.62
CA TRP A 297 4.54 2.72 -26.99
C TRP A 297 3.02 2.59 -27.12
N LYS A 298 2.35 1.85 -26.21
CA LYS A 298 0.89 1.69 -26.24
C LYS A 298 0.12 3.01 -26.15
N GLY A 299 0.72 4.06 -25.56
CA GLY A 299 0.11 5.39 -25.45
C GLY A 299 -0.02 6.14 -26.78
N LEU A 300 0.71 5.75 -27.83
CA LEU A 300 0.70 6.44 -29.13
C LEU A 300 -0.25 5.83 -30.16
N LEU A 301 -0.74 4.63 -29.91
CA LEU A 301 -1.59 3.89 -30.85
C LEU A 301 -2.93 4.60 -31.10
N ILE A 302 -3.59 5.05 -30.04
CA ILE A 302 -4.89 5.75 -30.13
C ILE A 302 -4.77 7.11 -30.86
N PRO A 303 -3.80 7.98 -30.51
CA PRO A 303 -3.50 9.18 -31.30
C PRO A 303 -3.27 8.92 -32.78
N GLY A 304 -2.48 7.88 -33.10
CA GLY A 304 -2.14 7.53 -34.48
C GLY A 304 -3.36 7.11 -35.31
N ILE A 305 -4.22 6.25 -34.75
CA ILE A 305 -5.47 5.83 -35.41
C ILE A 305 -6.39 7.03 -35.64
N PHE A 306 -6.58 7.86 -34.62
CA PHE A 306 -7.48 9.01 -34.73
C PHE A 306 -6.98 10.03 -35.75
N PHE A 307 -5.67 10.29 -35.78
CA PHE A 307 -5.04 11.16 -36.78
C PHE A 307 -5.21 10.60 -38.20
N GLY A 308 -4.96 9.30 -38.39
CA GLY A 308 -5.15 8.62 -39.66
C GLY A 308 -6.59 8.72 -40.18
N LEU A 309 -7.59 8.53 -39.31
CA LEU A 309 -9.00 8.65 -39.69
C LEU A 309 -9.37 10.06 -40.13
N ILE A 310 -8.86 11.09 -39.45
CA ILE A 310 -9.05 12.49 -39.89
C ILE A 310 -8.44 12.69 -41.28
N LEU A 311 -7.20 12.24 -41.51
CA LEU A 311 -6.56 12.36 -42.82
C LEU A 311 -7.34 11.66 -43.94
N THR A 312 -7.90 10.48 -43.66
CA THR A 312 -8.77 9.76 -44.60
C THR A 312 -9.99 10.60 -45.00
N VAL A 313 -10.66 11.24 -44.05
CA VAL A 313 -11.82 12.11 -44.35
C VAL A 313 -11.39 13.33 -45.16
N PHE A 314 -10.23 13.94 -44.86
CA PHE A 314 -9.70 15.04 -45.68
C PHE A 314 -9.35 14.61 -47.10
N TYR A 315 -8.80 13.41 -47.28
CA TYR A 315 -8.38 12.89 -48.57
C TYR A 315 -9.56 12.48 -49.45
N PHE A 316 -10.52 11.71 -48.91
CA PHE A 316 -11.65 11.19 -49.68
C PHE A 316 -12.89 12.10 -49.67
N GLY A 317 -13.17 12.78 -48.56
CA GLY A 317 -14.32 13.69 -48.41
C GLY A 317 -14.03 15.15 -48.76
N GLY A 318 -12.77 15.48 -49.04
CA GLY A 318 -12.33 16.83 -49.37
C GLY A 318 -12.25 17.77 -48.16
N ARG A 319 -11.77 18.99 -48.44
CA ARG A 319 -11.41 19.98 -47.41
C ARG A 319 -12.61 20.42 -46.54
N GLN A 320 -13.78 20.59 -47.15
CA GLN A 320 -14.97 21.08 -46.44
C GLN A 320 -15.45 20.07 -45.38
N GLN A 321 -15.56 18.80 -45.76
CA GLN A 321 -16.02 17.74 -44.84
C GLN A 321 -14.99 17.48 -43.73
N GLY A 322 -13.69 17.51 -44.06
CA GLY A 322 -12.62 17.43 -43.07
C GLY A 322 -12.66 18.58 -42.06
N GLN A 323 -12.87 19.82 -42.51
CA GLN A 323 -13.00 20.98 -41.62
C GLN A 323 -14.23 20.89 -40.72
N GLU A 324 -15.38 20.48 -41.26
CA GLU A 324 -16.60 20.30 -40.48
C GLU A 324 -16.43 19.24 -39.39
N LEU A 325 -15.79 18.11 -39.72
CA LEU A 325 -15.47 17.06 -38.74
C LEU A 325 -14.59 17.58 -37.60
N VAL A 326 -13.52 18.33 -37.92
CA VAL A 326 -12.62 18.90 -36.91
C VAL A 326 -13.34 19.94 -36.04
N LEU A 327 -14.14 20.81 -36.63
CA LEU A 327 -14.89 21.82 -35.89
C LEU A 327 -15.90 21.16 -34.95
N ARG A 328 -16.67 20.20 -35.45
CA ARG A 328 -17.63 19.42 -34.66
C ARG A 328 -16.94 18.66 -33.53
N TRP A 329 -15.78 18.08 -33.81
CA TRP A 329 -14.97 17.42 -32.80
C TRP A 329 -14.55 18.36 -31.66
N ILE A 330 -14.06 19.56 -31.99
CA ILE A 330 -13.68 20.57 -31.01
C ILE A 330 -14.91 21.02 -30.19
N LEU A 331 -15.99 21.40 -30.87
CA LEU A 331 -17.18 21.98 -30.22
C LEU A 331 -17.93 20.96 -29.36
N VAL A 332 -18.15 19.74 -29.85
CA VAL A 332 -18.88 18.71 -29.12
C VAL A 332 -18.09 18.25 -27.91
N LYS A 333 -16.80 17.91 -28.08
CA LYS A 333 -15.96 17.47 -26.94
C LYS A 333 -15.69 18.59 -25.95
N GLY A 334 -15.25 19.75 -26.46
CA GLY A 334 -14.96 20.92 -25.65
C GLY A 334 -16.20 21.39 -24.89
N GLY A 335 -17.34 21.51 -25.59
CA GLY A 335 -18.60 21.95 -25.01
C GLY A 335 -19.11 21.03 -23.91
N LEU A 336 -19.10 19.71 -24.12
CA LEU A 336 -19.51 18.74 -23.09
C LEU A 336 -18.54 18.69 -21.91
N ALA A 337 -17.23 18.87 -22.15
CA ALA A 337 -16.25 18.99 -21.05
C ALA A 337 -16.47 20.27 -20.23
N ALA A 338 -16.72 21.40 -20.90
CA ALA A 338 -17.05 22.67 -20.26
C ALA A 338 -18.34 22.56 -19.44
N LEU A 339 -19.38 21.91 -19.99
CA LEU A 339 -20.63 21.63 -19.28
C LEU A 339 -20.37 20.81 -18.01
N GLY A 340 -19.54 19.77 -18.09
CA GLY A 340 -19.10 19.02 -16.91
C GLY A 340 -18.42 19.89 -15.86
N ALA A 341 -17.57 20.83 -16.28
CA ALA A 341 -16.89 21.77 -15.39
C ALA A 341 -17.89 22.75 -14.73
N ILE A 342 -18.88 23.23 -15.49
CA ILE A 342 -19.96 24.10 -14.98
C ILE A 342 -20.78 23.37 -13.92
N ILE A 343 -21.16 22.10 -14.17
CA ILE A 343 -21.91 21.28 -13.19
C ILE A 343 -21.10 21.09 -11.90
N SER A 344 -19.77 20.98 -11.98
CA SER A 344 -18.91 20.93 -10.79
C SER A 344 -18.77 22.27 -10.03
N LEU A 345 -19.38 23.36 -10.51
CA LEU A 345 -19.18 24.72 -10.02
C LEU A 345 -17.69 25.12 -10.00
N ALA A 346 -16.98 24.71 -11.05
CA ALA A 346 -15.57 25.06 -11.25
C ALA A 346 -15.41 26.57 -11.42
N HIS A 347 -14.22 27.07 -11.13
CA HIS A 347 -13.87 28.44 -11.48
C HIS A 347 -14.00 28.67 -13.00
N PRO A 348 -14.44 29.86 -13.47
CA PRO A 348 -14.58 30.14 -14.91
C PRO A 348 -13.32 29.81 -15.73
N LEU A 349 -12.14 30.06 -15.16
CA LEU A 349 -10.86 29.70 -15.78
C LEU A 349 -10.72 28.17 -15.98
N SER A 350 -11.11 27.37 -15.00
CA SER A 350 -11.11 25.90 -15.08
C SER A 350 -12.09 25.39 -16.15
N VAL A 351 -13.22 26.07 -16.35
CA VAL A 351 -14.20 25.76 -17.42
C VAL A 351 -13.58 26.00 -18.81
N ILE A 352 -12.94 27.15 -19.01
CA ILE A 352 -12.27 27.48 -20.28
C ILE A 352 -11.16 26.47 -20.57
N LEU A 353 -10.34 26.15 -19.55
CA LEU A 353 -9.28 25.17 -19.70
C LEU A 353 -9.79 23.76 -20.00
N ALA A 354 -10.92 23.35 -19.40
CA ALA A 354 -11.57 22.08 -19.74
C ALA A 354 -11.99 22.03 -21.21
N PHE A 355 -12.60 23.12 -21.73
CA PHE A 355 -12.99 23.24 -23.13
C PHE A 355 -11.79 23.06 -24.07
N LEU A 356 -10.71 23.79 -23.81
CA LEU A 356 -9.51 23.80 -24.68
C LEU A 356 -8.73 22.49 -24.62
N ALA A 357 -8.71 21.81 -23.47
CA ALA A 357 -7.96 20.58 -23.29
C ALA A 357 -8.69 19.33 -23.84
N ALA A 358 -10.02 19.33 -23.93
CA ALA A 358 -10.80 18.15 -24.33
C ALA A 358 -10.48 17.62 -25.74
N PRO A 359 -10.29 18.47 -26.78
CA PRO A 359 -9.85 18.01 -28.08
C PRO A 359 -8.41 17.48 -28.04
N VAL A 360 -7.50 18.20 -27.38
CA VAL A 360 -6.07 17.82 -27.32
C VAL A 360 -5.86 16.43 -26.70
N GLY A 361 -6.72 16.00 -25.76
CA GLY A 361 -6.59 14.73 -25.07
C GLY A 361 -6.66 13.46 -25.92
N ASN A 362 -7.14 13.52 -27.16
CA ASN A 362 -7.06 12.38 -28.08
C ASN A 362 -5.64 12.15 -28.62
N PHE A 363 -4.83 13.22 -28.67
CA PHE A 363 -3.46 13.17 -29.19
C PHE A 363 -2.43 13.03 -28.08
N ASN A 364 -2.77 13.48 -26.87
CA ASN A 364 -1.90 13.36 -25.71
C ASN A 364 -2.67 12.75 -24.53
N PRO A 365 -2.36 11.49 -24.13
CA PRO A 365 -3.06 10.83 -23.02
C PRO A 365 -2.84 11.52 -21.66
N ILE A 366 -1.88 12.45 -21.56
CA ILE A 366 -1.59 13.25 -20.37
C ILE A 366 -2.51 14.47 -20.29
N ILE A 367 -2.82 15.12 -21.42
CA ILE A 367 -3.59 16.38 -21.46
C ILE A 367 -5.07 16.06 -21.56
N LYS A 368 -5.67 15.73 -20.42
CA LYS A 368 -7.12 15.46 -20.33
C LYS A 368 -7.85 16.65 -19.71
N PRO A 369 -9.09 16.93 -20.13
CA PRO A 369 -9.81 18.14 -19.71
C PRO A 369 -10.01 18.21 -18.19
N GLY A 370 -10.33 17.09 -17.57
CA GLY A 370 -10.44 16.99 -16.12
C GLY A 370 -9.12 17.27 -15.38
N TRP A 371 -8.00 16.76 -15.90
CA TRP A 371 -6.68 16.98 -15.28
C TRP A 371 -6.27 18.46 -15.34
N VAL A 372 -6.45 19.12 -16.48
CA VAL A 372 -6.09 20.53 -16.65
C VAL A 372 -7.02 21.42 -15.81
N ALA A 373 -8.33 21.16 -15.83
CA ALA A 373 -9.30 21.90 -15.03
C ALA A 373 -9.06 21.74 -13.53
N ALA A 374 -8.84 20.51 -13.06
CA ALA A 374 -8.58 20.23 -11.64
C ALA A 374 -7.25 20.82 -11.16
N LEU A 375 -6.21 20.84 -12.00
CA LEU A 375 -4.95 21.50 -11.67
C LEU A 375 -5.14 23.01 -11.49
N CYS A 376 -5.83 23.65 -12.43
CA CYS A 376 -6.19 25.07 -12.32
C CYS A 376 -7.02 25.33 -11.06
N GLU A 377 -8.07 24.51 -10.83
CA GLU A 377 -8.93 24.63 -9.66
C GLU A 377 -8.14 24.48 -8.36
N SER A 378 -7.20 23.54 -8.30
CA SER A 378 -6.37 23.32 -7.12
C SER A 378 -5.42 24.49 -6.81
N TRP A 379 -4.99 25.25 -7.82
CA TRP A 379 -4.21 26.48 -7.61
C TRP A 379 -5.07 27.65 -7.12
N LEU A 380 -6.30 27.76 -7.63
CA LEU A 380 -7.24 28.83 -7.26
C LEU A 380 -7.91 28.57 -5.91
N ARG A 381 -8.20 27.31 -5.60
CA ARG A 381 -8.86 26.83 -4.39
C ARG A 381 -8.00 25.74 -3.76
N LYS A 382 -6.96 26.16 -3.06
CA LYS A 382 -5.93 25.28 -2.49
C LYS A 382 -6.55 24.30 -1.50
N PRO A 383 -6.46 22.98 -1.75
CA PRO A 383 -6.94 22.01 -0.79
C PRO A 383 -5.99 21.92 0.41
N LEU A 384 -6.58 21.93 1.60
CA LEU A 384 -5.86 21.75 2.86
C LEU A 384 -5.84 20.28 3.26
N VAL A 385 -4.93 19.92 4.16
CA VAL A 385 -4.94 18.58 4.78
C VAL A 385 -6.28 18.29 5.44
N GLU A 386 -6.86 19.25 6.16
CA GLU A 386 -8.15 19.03 6.83
C GLU A 386 -9.29 18.70 5.87
N ASP A 387 -9.25 19.21 4.63
CA ASP A 387 -10.23 18.87 3.60
C ASP A 387 -10.15 17.37 3.28
N PHE A 388 -8.94 16.77 3.27
CA PHE A 388 -8.77 15.33 3.09
C PHE A 388 -9.31 14.51 4.27
N GLU A 389 -9.11 14.98 5.51
CA GLU A 389 -9.61 14.29 6.71
C GLU A 389 -11.13 14.25 6.77
N LYS A 390 -11.79 15.30 6.27
CA LYS A 390 -13.24 15.47 6.33
C LYS A 390 -13.98 14.87 5.13
N ILE A 391 -13.29 14.32 4.12
CA ILE A 391 -13.92 13.77 2.90
C ILE A 391 -15.09 12.85 3.25
N ALA A 392 -14.87 11.89 4.15
CA ALA A 392 -15.88 10.89 4.48
C ALA A 392 -17.09 11.44 5.24
N GLN A 393 -16.98 12.60 5.90
CA GLN A 393 -18.10 13.28 6.57
C GLN A 393 -18.81 14.22 5.59
N ASP A 394 -18.03 14.95 4.80
CA ASP A 394 -18.55 15.89 3.81
C ASP A 394 -19.24 15.15 2.64
N SER A 395 -18.84 13.92 2.33
CA SER A 395 -19.52 13.09 1.33
C SER A 395 -20.89 12.55 1.77
N GLU A 396 -21.22 12.59 3.06
CA GLU A 396 -22.52 12.15 3.57
C GLU A 396 -23.65 13.13 3.20
N HIS A 397 -23.30 14.37 2.90
CA HIS A 397 -24.25 15.43 2.59
C HIS A 397 -24.01 15.95 1.18
N TRP A 398 -25.07 16.10 0.38
CA TRP A 398 -24.94 16.62 -0.98
C TRP A 398 -24.24 17.98 -1.02
N LYS A 399 -24.48 18.87 -0.04
CA LYS A 399 -23.79 20.17 0.07
C LYS A 399 -22.29 20.04 0.33
N GLY A 400 -21.85 18.98 1.01
CA GLY A 400 -20.45 18.77 1.37
C GLY A 400 -19.56 18.51 0.16
N TYR A 401 -20.11 17.93 -0.92
CA TYR A 401 -19.42 17.77 -2.21
C TYR A 401 -18.90 19.09 -2.79
N TRP A 402 -19.66 20.17 -2.60
CA TRP A 402 -19.24 21.49 -3.04
C TRP A 402 -18.60 22.31 -1.92
N LYS A 403 -18.71 21.96 -0.64
CA LYS A 403 -18.02 22.74 0.42
C LYS A 403 -16.56 22.32 0.61
N ASN A 404 -16.27 21.03 0.48
CA ASN A 404 -14.95 20.49 0.64
C ASN A 404 -14.10 20.71 -0.63
N ASN A 405 -12.95 21.37 -0.50
CA ASN A 405 -12.12 21.69 -1.68
C ASN A 405 -11.60 20.45 -2.40
N VAL A 406 -11.31 19.37 -1.67
CA VAL A 406 -10.81 18.11 -2.27
C VAL A 406 -11.91 17.42 -3.06
N ILE A 407 -13.12 17.30 -2.51
CA ILE A 407 -14.24 16.68 -3.23
C ILE A 407 -14.62 17.54 -4.44
N ARG A 408 -14.62 18.87 -4.29
CA ARG A 408 -14.88 19.78 -5.40
C ARG A 408 -13.84 19.63 -6.52
N ILE A 409 -12.54 19.62 -6.20
CA ILE A 409 -11.48 19.39 -7.19
C ILE A 409 -11.66 18.02 -7.86
N PHE A 410 -12.07 16.99 -7.12
CA PHE A 410 -12.39 15.67 -7.67
C PHE A 410 -13.59 15.72 -8.64
N LEU A 411 -14.63 16.51 -8.36
CA LEU A 411 -15.73 16.73 -9.31
C LEU A 411 -15.28 17.48 -10.57
N VAL A 412 -14.46 18.52 -10.41
CA VAL A 412 -13.83 19.27 -11.52
C VAL A 412 -12.89 18.37 -12.33
N PHE A 413 -12.31 17.35 -11.71
CA PHE A 413 -11.55 16.32 -12.40
C PHE A 413 -12.46 15.35 -13.17
N MET A 414 -13.56 14.88 -12.56
CA MET A 414 -14.36 13.81 -13.13
C MET A 414 -15.39 14.24 -14.16
N LEU A 415 -16.17 15.27 -13.88
CA LEU A 415 -17.30 15.65 -14.74
C LEU A 415 -16.87 16.13 -16.13
N PRO A 416 -15.82 16.95 -16.30
CA PRO A 416 -15.30 17.27 -17.63
C PRO A 416 -14.79 16.05 -18.41
N GLN A 417 -14.24 15.06 -17.70
CA GLN A 417 -13.76 13.82 -18.31
C GLN A 417 -14.92 12.97 -18.82
N ILE A 418 -16.02 12.89 -18.07
CA ILE A 418 -17.25 12.21 -18.50
C ILE A 418 -17.83 12.93 -19.73
N GLY A 419 -17.98 14.26 -19.66
CA GLY A 419 -18.45 15.07 -20.79
C GLY A 419 -17.61 14.87 -22.06
N SER A 420 -16.28 14.94 -21.95
CA SER A 420 -15.37 14.67 -23.07
C SER A 420 -15.48 13.22 -23.58
N SER A 421 -15.71 12.24 -22.70
CA SER A 421 -15.88 10.84 -23.10
C SER A 421 -17.16 10.66 -23.91
N ILE A 422 -18.28 11.22 -23.45
CA ILE A 422 -19.55 11.25 -24.20
C ILE A 422 -19.35 11.92 -25.56
N GLY A 423 -18.67 13.06 -25.59
CA GLY A 423 -18.34 13.73 -26.86
C GLY A 423 -17.48 12.89 -27.79
N THR A 424 -16.59 12.06 -27.26
CA THR A 424 -15.80 11.12 -28.07
C THR A 424 -16.70 10.09 -28.75
N PHE A 425 -17.67 9.52 -28.04
CA PHE A 425 -18.62 8.56 -28.63
C PHE A 425 -19.47 9.20 -29.72
N ILE A 426 -20.01 10.40 -29.48
CA ILE A 426 -20.83 11.14 -30.46
C ILE A 426 -20.02 11.41 -31.73
N VAL A 427 -18.83 12.01 -31.60
CA VAL A 427 -18.00 12.37 -32.75
C VAL A 427 -17.51 11.13 -33.49
N THR A 428 -17.20 10.04 -32.77
CA THR A 428 -16.77 8.78 -33.40
C THR A 428 -17.92 8.14 -34.18
N ALA A 429 -19.14 8.15 -33.65
CA ALA A 429 -20.31 7.65 -34.38
C ALA A 429 -20.57 8.46 -35.67
N ASP A 430 -20.43 9.78 -35.59
CA ASP A 430 -20.54 10.66 -36.76
C ASP A 430 -19.41 10.43 -37.77
N LEU A 431 -18.17 10.26 -37.30
CA LEU A 431 -17.02 9.90 -38.13
C LEU A 431 -17.27 8.60 -38.92
N PHE A 432 -17.80 7.57 -38.27
CA PHE A 432 -18.16 6.33 -38.96
C PHE A 432 -19.29 6.52 -39.97
N ARG A 433 -20.26 7.40 -39.70
CA ARG A 433 -21.32 7.74 -40.66
C ARG A 433 -20.74 8.44 -41.89
N VAL A 434 -19.83 9.40 -41.69
CA VAL A 434 -19.15 10.11 -42.79
C VAL A 434 -18.30 9.13 -43.60
N LEU A 435 -17.50 8.28 -42.95
CA LEU A 435 -16.67 7.29 -43.63
C LEU A 435 -17.50 6.30 -44.46
N LYS A 436 -18.67 5.86 -43.95
CA LYS A 436 -19.61 5.03 -44.72
C LYS A 436 -20.20 5.72 -45.93
N GLY A 437 -20.34 7.05 -45.92
CA GLY A 437 -20.82 7.82 -47.06
C GLY A 437 -19.73 8.13 -48.10
N LEU A 438 -18.46 7.87 -47.77
CA LEU A 438 -17.31 8.04 -48.66
C LEU A 438 -16.88 6.73 -49.35
N MET A 439 -17.30 5.59 -48.82
CA MET A 439 -17.20 4.26 -49.43
C MET A 439 -18.40 4.01 -50.32
#